data_AF-A0A6I7QDF4-F1
#
_entry.id   AF-A0A6I7QDF4-F1
#
_cell.length_a   1.000
_cell.length_b   1.000
_cell.length_c   1.000
_cell.angle_alpha   90.00
_cell.angle_beta   90.00
_cell.angle_gamma   90.00
#
_symmetry.space_group_name_H-M   'P 1'
#
loop_
_entity.id
_entity.type
_entity.pdbx_description
1 polymer ?
#
loop_
_entity_poly.entity_id
_entity_poly.type
_entity_poly.pdbx_seq_one_letter_code
_entity_poly.pdbx_strand_id
1 'polypeptide(L)' 'DLDNALEKLEKLDERQAKVVQYRFFGGMNYKEIADVLGGTEHSVRYDWRVARAWLKREMS' A
#
# COMPACT_ATOMS: atom_id res chain seq x y z
N ASP A 1 1.89 15.06 -6.75
CA ASP A 1 0.87 14.27 -7.48
C ASP A 1 0.90 12.85 -6.94
N LEU A 2 -0.26 12.19 -6.81
CA LEU A 2 -0.40 10.87 -6.19
C LEU A 2 0.35 9.80 -6.98
N ASP A 3 0.23 9.82 -8.31
CA ASP A 3 0.87 8.82 -9.19
C ASP A 3 2.39 8.85 -9.04
N ASN A 4 3.00 10.04 -9.08
CA ASN A 4 4.43 10.21 -8.84
C ASN A 4 4.87 9.75 -7.44
N ALA A 5 4.03 9.93 -6.41
CA ALA A 5 4.32 9.46 -5.06
C ALA A 5 4.23 7.93 -4.97
N LEU A 6 3.28 7.31 -5.68
CA LEU A 6 3.15 5.86 -5.76
C LEU A 6 4.34 5.22 -6.49
N GLU A 7 4.82 5.81 -7.59
CA GLU A 7 6.03 5.32 -8.28
C GLU A 7 7.27 5.37 -7.37
N LYS A 8 7.40 6.42 -6.55
CA LYS A 8 8.48 6.54 -5.56
C LYS A 8 8.32 5.50 -4.44
N LEU A 9 7.10 5.28 -3.97
CA LEU A 9 6.82 4.26 -2.96
C LEU A 9 7.13 2.86 -3.51
N GLU A 10 6.78 2.56 -4.75
CA GLU A 10 7.06 1.27 -5.38
C GLU A 10 8.56 0.97 -5.46
N LYS A 11 9.37 1.99 -5.74
CA LYS A 11 10.84 1.88 -5.71
C LYS A 11 11.42 1.67 -4.31
N LEU A 12 10.73 2.15 -3.28
CA LEU A 12 11.14 2.02 -1.88
C LEU A 12 10.69 0.68 -1.29
N ASP A 13 9.43 0.33 -1.51
CA ASP A 13 8.76 -0.89 -1.05
C ASP A 13 7.59 -1.21 -1.99
N GLU A 14 7.84 -2.13 -2.93
CA GLU A 14 6.87 -2.60 -3.92
C GLU A 14 5.61 -3.20 -3.25
N ARG A 15 5.78 -3.89 -2.11
CA ARG A 15 4.66 -4.53 -1.40
C ARG A 15 3.72 -3.48 -0.84
N GLN A 16 4.25 -2.44 -0.20
CA GLN A 16 3.46 -1.32 0.31
C GLN A 16 2.73 -0.58 -0.82
N ALA A 17 3.38 -0.35 -1.97
CA ALA A 17 2.73 0.25 -3.14
C ALA A 17 1.54 -0.60 -3.64
N LYS A 18 1.72 -1.93 -3.76
CA LYS A 18 0.62 -2.85 -4.14
C LYS A 18 -0.53 -2.84 -3.13
N VAL A 19 -0.25 -2.78 -1.83
CA VAL A 19 -1.29 -2.65 -0.80
C VAL A 19 -2.10 -1.37 -1.01
N VAL A 20 -1.45 -0.25 -1.33
CA VAL A 20 -2.15 1.01 -1.63
C VAL A 20 -3.01 0.87 -2.88
N GLN A 21 -2.46 0.30 -3.96
CA GLN A 21 -3.20 0.11 -5.21
C GLN A 21 -4.44 -0.77 -5.04
N TYR A 22 -4.31 -1.93 -4.40
CA TYR A 22 -5.43 -2.84 -4.18
C TYR A 22 -6.49 -2.25 -3.25
N ARG A 23 -6.07 -1.48 -2.23
CA ARG A 23 -7.01 -0.91 -1.26
C ARG A 23 -7.75 0.31 -1.80
N PHE A 24 -7.07 1.20 -2.54
CA PHE A 24 -7.69 2.43 -3.07
C PHE A 24 -8.35 2.23 -4.44
N PHE A 25 -7.71 1.51 -5.37
CA PHE A 25 -8.22 1.35 -6.73
C PHE A 25 -8.95 0.01 -6.92
N GLY A 26 -8.49 -1.05 -6.25
CA GLY A 26 -9.10 -2.38 -6.33
C GLY A 26 -10.31 -2.61 -5.43
N GLY A 27 -10.58 -1.71 -4.47
CA GLY A 27 -11.67 -1.85 -3.50
C GLY A 27 -11.53 -3.04 -2.53
N MET A 28 -10.40 -3.75 -2.56
CA MET A 28 -10.18 -4.97 -1.80
C MET A 28 -10.09 -4.68 -0.29
N ASN A 29 -10.49 -5.65 0.52
CA ASN A 29 -10.28 -5.63 1.96
C ASN A 29 -8.92 -6.25 2.33
N TYR A 30 -8.50 -6.12 3.59
CA TYR A 30 -7.16 -6.58 4.02
C TYR A 30 -6.95 -8.09 3.91
N LYS A 31 -8.02 -8.89 4.02
CA LYS A 31 -7.95 -10.34 3.87
C LYS A 31 -7.67 -10.71 2.43
N GLU A 32 -8.46 -10.16 1.50
CA GLU A 32 -8.28 -10.39 0.07
C GLU A 32 -6.88 -9.96 -0.39
N ILE A 33 -6.37 -8.84 0.14
CA ILE A 33 -5.00 -8.39 -0.16
C ILE A 33 -3.96 -9.35 0.42
N ALA A 34 -4.17 -9.88 1.63
CA ALA A 34 -3.27 -10.86 2.23
C ALA A 34 -3.26 -12.18 1.44
N ASP A 35 -4.42 -12.60 0.93
CA ASP A 35 -4.55 -13.78 0.08
C ASP A 35 -3.79 -13.61 -1.25
N VAL A 36 -3.83 -12.40 -1.85
CA VAL A 36 -3.14 -12.09 -3.11
C VAL A 36 -1.63 -11.86 -2.94
N LEU A 37 -1.21 -11.11 -1.93
CA LEU A 37 0.21 -10.77 -1.71
C LEU A 37 0.97 -11.79 -0.86
N GLY A 38 0.25 -12.77 -0.32
CA GLY A 38 0.76 -13.66 0.73
C GLY A 38 0.94 -12.94 2.07
N GLY A 39 0.71 -13.65 3.16
CA GLY A 39 0.87 -13.16 4.53
C GLY A 39 -0.43 -13.16 5.31
N THR A 40 -0.55 -12.26 6.28
CA THR A 40 -1.72 -12.16 7.16
C THR A 40 -2.38 -10.80 7.03
N GLU A 41 -3.66 -10.70 7.39
CA GLU A 41 -4.37 -9.41 7.50
C GLU A 41 -3.59 -8.40 8.36
N HIS A 42 -2.96 -8.88 9.44
CA HIS A 42 -2.14 -8.04 10.31
C HIS A 42 -0.95 -7.43 9.57
N SER A 43 -0.22 -8.24 8.79
CA SER A 43 0.90 -7.74 7.97
C SER A 43 0.45 -6.69 6.96
N VAL A 44 -0.67 -6.92 6.26
CA VAL A 44 -1.20 -5.96 5.29
C VAL A 44 -1.67 -4.66 5.95
N ARG A 45 -2.30 -4.74 7.13
CA ARG A 45 -2.69 -3.54 7.90
C ARG A 45 -1.47 -2.73 8.33
N TYR A 46 -0.38 -3.41 8.68
CA TYR A 46 0.88 -2.75 8.99
C TYR A 46 1.44 -2.04 7.74
N ASP A 47 1.56 -2.75 6.62
CA ASP A 47 2.04 -2.21 5.33
C ASP A 47 1.24 -0.97 4.91
N TRP A 48 -0.10 -1.07 4.98
CA TRP A 48 -1.00 0.04 4.70
C TRP A 48 -0.74 1.27 5.57
N ARG A 49 -0.56 1.07 6.88
CA ARG A 49 -0.32 2.17 7.82
C ARG A 49 0.99 2.87 7.51
N VAL A 50 2.05 2.12 7.20
CA VAL A 50 3.36 2.68 6.84
C VAL A 50 3.26 3.43 5.50
N ALA A 51 2.68 2.81 4.47
CA ALA A 51 2.50 3.40 3.15
C ALA A 51 1.72 4.71 3.22
N ARG A 52 0.61 4.75 3.96
CA ARG A 52 -0.23 5.95 4.11
C ARG A 52 0.49 7.07 4.85
N ALA A 53 1.28 6.76 5.88
CA ALA A 53 2.08 7.75 6.60
C ALA A 53 3.19 8.33 5.71
N TRP A 54 3.84 7.47 4.92
CA TRP A 54 4.85 7.88 3.95
C TRP A 54 4.27 8.77 2.85
N LEU A 55 3.16 8.37 2.22
CA LEU A 55 2.50 9.15 1.17
C LEU A 55 2.07 10.54 1.65
N LYS A 56 1.53 10.62 2.88
CA LYS A 56 1.16 11.91 3.49
C LYS A 56 2.37 12.83 3.63
N ARG A 57 3.55 12.29 3.96
CA ARG A 57 4.80 13.06 4.08
C ARG A 57 5.32 13.49 2.71
N GLU A 58 5.28 12.62 1.72
CA GLU A 58 5.82 12.87 0.37
C GLU A 58 4.98 13.89 -0.41
N MET A 59 3.67 13.94 -0.16
CA MET A 59 2.73 14.82 -0.85
C MET A 59 2.48 16.15 -0.13
N SER A 60 3.11 16.36 1.03
CA SER A 60 3.07 17.63 1.76
C SER A 60 4.01 18.66 1.14
#